data_AF-A0A2P5Y3U3-F1
#
_entry.id   AF-A0A2P5Y3U3-F1
#
_cell.length_a   1.000
_cell.length_b   1.000
_cell.length_c   1.000
_cell.angle_alpha   90.00
_cell.angle_beta   90.00
_cell.angle_gamma   90.00
#
_symmetry.space_group_name_H-M   'P 1'
#
loop_
_entity.id
_entity.type
_entity.pdbx_description
1 polymer ?
#
loop_
_entity_poly.entity_id
_entity_poly.type
_entity_poly.pdbx_seq_one_letter_code
_entity_poly.pdbx_strand_id
1 'polypeptide(L)'
;MAFPVVDTEYHKEIEKARRDLRALIAFNNCAPIMLRLAWHDAGTYDVSTKTGGPNGSIRNEEEYSHSSNNGLKIAIDFCEEVKAKHQKITYADLYQVITELKEKNPEMKLKIRTIAIRNHDDVVEGSS
;
A
#
# COMPACT_ATOMS: atom_id res chain seq x y z
N MET A 1 -10.43 -19.66 0.21
CA MET A 1 -9.67 -18.96 1.28
C MET A 1 -10.61 -18.00 1.95
N ALA A 2 -10.76 -18.09 3.28
CA ALA A 2 -11.58 -17.18 4.05
C ALA A 2 -10.90 -15.80 4.12
N PHE A 3 -11.68 -14.72 4.06
CA PHE A 3 -11.15 -13.37 4.24
C PHE A 3 -10.90 -13.13 5.73
N PRO A 4 -9.78 -12.52 6.13
CA PRO A 4 -9.58 -12.14 7.51
C PRO A 4 -10.67 -11.14 7.91
N VAL A 5 -11.28 -11.35 9.07
CA VAL A 5 -12.25 -10.42 9.65
C VAL A 5 -11.44 -9.32 10.31
N VAL A 6 -11.24 -8.20 9.62
CA VAL A 6 -10.62 -7.02 10.23
C VAL A 6 -11.64 -6.30 11.10
N ASP A 7 -11.18 -5.78 12.24
CA ASP A 7 -12.07 -5.06 13.17
C ASP A 7 -12.59 -3.75 12.55
N THR A 8 -13.78 -3.32 13.00
CA THR A 8 -14.43 -2.08 12.54
C THR A 8 -13.56 -0.83 12.73
N GLU A 9 -12.68 -0.83 13.72
CA GLU A 9 -11.74 0.26 13.95
C GLU A 9 -10.67 0.35 12.86
N TYR A 10 -10.14 -0.80 12.41
CA TYR A 10 -9.16 -0.86 11.34
C TYR A 10 -9.73 -0.29 10.03
N HIS A 11 -10.96 -0.67 9.70
CA HIS A 11 -11.68 -0.11 8.56
C HIS A 11 -11.83 1.41 8.64
N LYS A 12 -12.20 1.94 9.81
CA LYS A 12 -12.30 3.40 10.01
C LYS A 12 -10.95 4.08 9.81
N GLU A 13 -9.86 3.43 10.20
CA GLU A 13 -8.51 3.97 10.02
C GLU A 13 -8.09 4.00 8.56
N ILE A 14 -8.39 2.96 7.78
CA ILE A 14 -8.21 2.97 6.31
C ILE A 14 -8.95 4.15 5.67
N GLU A 15 -10.20 4.41 6.07
CA GLU A 15 -10.99 5.51 5.52
C GLU A 15 -10.41 6.90 5.87
N LYS A 16 -9.75 7.03 7.03
CA LYS A 16 -8.99 8.26 7.37
C LYS A 16 -7.74 8.38 6.51
N ALA A 17 -6.92 7.33 6.44
CA ALA A 17 -5.71 7.30 5.63
C ALA A 17 -5.98 7.56 4.15
N ARG A 18 -7.09 7.05 3.61
CA ARG A 18 -7.54 7.34 2.24
C ARG A 18 -7.77 8.84 2.01
N ARG A 19 -8.38 9.54 2.98
CA ARG A 19 -8.63 10.98 2.87
C ARG A 19 -7.32 11.77 2.93
N ASP A 20 -6.43 11.41 3.85
CA ASP A 20 -5.13 12.05 4.01
C ASP A 20 -4.23 11.83 2.79
N LEU A 21 -4.17 10.59 2.25
CA LEU A 21 -3.49 10.29 0.99
C LEU A 21 -4.05 11.11 -0.17
N ARG A 22 -5.38 11.21 -0.29
CA ARG A 22 -6.01 11.99 -1.37
C ARG A 22 -5.63 13.47 -1.28
N ALA A 23 -5.61 14.03 -0.06
CA ALA A 23 -5.20 15.41 0.17
C ALA A 23 -3.72 15.62 -0.16
N LEU A 24 -2.84 14.73 0.30
CA LEU A 24 -1.40 14.77 0.03
C LEU A 24 -1.12 14.69 -1.48
N ILE A 25 -1.75 13.75 -2.18
CA ILE A 25 -1.59 13.55 -3.61
C ILE A 25 -2.00 14.79 -4.40
N ALA A 26 -3.10 15.43 -4.00
CA ALA A 26 -3.57 16.66 -4.64
C ALA A 26 -2.65 17.84 -4.35
N PHE A 27 -2.19 17.99 -3.11
CA PHE A 27 -1.32 19.08 -2.69
C PHE A 27 0.05 19.04 -3.37
N ASN A 28 0.70 17.87 -3.42
CA ASN A 28 2.03 17.69 -4.00
C ASN A 28 2.01 17.37 -5.52
N ASN A 29 0.81 17.25 -6.13
CA ASN A 29 0.64 16.80 -7.51
C ASN A 29 1.42 15.51 -7.86
N CYS A 30 1.50 14.58 -6.91
CA CYS A 30 2.37 13.40 -6.99
C CYS A 30 1.63 12.12 -7.39
N ALA A 31 0.42 12.22 -7.96
CA ALA A 31 -0.40 11.06 -8.31
C ALA A 31 0.32 10.00 -9.18
N PRO A 32 1.14 10.35 -10.19
CA PRO A 32 1.84 9.35 -11.01
C PRO A 32 2.87 8.54 -10.24
N ILE A 33 3.66 9.18 -9.36
CA ILE A 33 4.72 8.48 -8.62
C ILE A 33 4.13 7.60 -7.50
N MET A 34 3.04 8.03 -6.89
CA MET A 34 2.31 7.24 -5.88
C MET A 34 1.70 5.97 -6.51
N LEU A 35 1.11 6.09 -7.72
CA LEU A 35 0.59 4.93 -8.43
C LEU A 35 1.71 3.98 -8.88
N ARG A 36 2.86 4.53 -9.32
CA ARG A 36 4.03 3.73 -9.66
C ARG A 36 4.54 2.93 -8.46
N LEU A 37 4.60 3.53 -7.27
CA LEU A 37 4.98 2.85 -6.03
C LEU A 37 4.08 1.63 -5.77
N ALA A 38 2.76 1.84 -5.75
CA ALA A 38 1.81 0.78 -5.46
C ALA A 38 1.83 -0.36 -6.51
N TRP A 39 2.07 -0.02 -7.77
CA TRP A 39 2.23 -1.00 -8.85
C TRP A 39 3.53 -1.80 -8.72
N HIS A 40 4.64 -1.15 -8.41
CA HIS A 40 5.93 -1.83 -8.28
C HIS A 40 5.96 -2.78 -7.08
N ASP A 41 5.35 -2.40 -5.95
CA ASP A 41 5.18 -3.28 -4.79
C ASP A 41 4.38 -4.55 -5.18
N ALA A 42 3.22 -4.36 -5.82
CA ALA A 42 2.40 -5.47 -6.29
C ALA A 42 3.06 -6.35 -7.37
N GLY A 43 3.92 -5.74 -8.21
CA GLY A 43 4.51 -6.35 -9.39
C GLY A 43 5.61 -7.37 -9.11
N THR A 44 6.04 -7.54 -7.86
CA THR A 44 7.06 -8.52 -7.47
C THR A 44 6.50 -9.93 -7.23
N TYR A 45 5.18 -10.12 -7.34
CA TYR A 45 4.55 -11.42 -7.06
C TYR A 45 4.96 -12.50 -8.07
N ASP A 46 5.55 -13.58 -7.54
CA ASP A 46 5.87 -14.78 -8.30
C ASP A 46 4.89 -15.91 -7.94
N VAL A 47 4.16 -16.42 -8.94
CA VAL A 47 3.10 -17.43 -8.75
C VAL A 47 3.65 -18.81 -8.38
N SER A 48 4.86 -19.14 -8.81
CA SER A 48 5.46 -20.47 -8.62
C SER A 48 5.92 -20.65 -7.18
N THR A 49 6.53 -19.60 -6.63
CA THR A 49 7.09 -19.54 -5.29
C THR A 49 6.11 -18.95 -4.27
N LYS A 50 5.07 -18.23 -4.72
CA LYS A 50 4.13 -17.48 -3.89
C LYS A 50 4.83 -16.43 -3.01
N THR A 51 5.87 -15.80 -3.55
CA THR A 51 6.64 -14.75 -2.86
C THR A 51 6.48 -13.41 -3.55
N GLY A 52 6.84 -12.33 -2.86
CA GLY A 52 6.64 -10.95 -3.32
C GLY A 52 5.17 -10.53 -3.32
N GLY A 53 4.86 -9.49 -4.08
CA GLY A 53 3.53 -8.93 -4.21
C GLY A 53 3.27 -7.78 -3.25
N PRO A 54 2.00 -7.34 -3.13
CA PRO A 54 1.63 -6.08 -2.49
C PRO A 54 1.69 -6.19 -0.95
N ASN A 55 2.89 -6.32 -0.40
CA ASN A 55 3.16 -6.56 1.01
C ASN A 55 3.92 -5.40 1.69
N GLY A 56 4.19 -4.32 0.93
CA GLY A 56 4.90 -3.13 1.41
C GLY A 56 6.42 -3.29 1.51
N SER A 57 7.01 -4.38 1.01
CA SER A 57 8.46 -4.63 1.06
C SER A 57 9.26 -3.59 0.28
N ILE A 58 8.64 -2.92 -0.71
CA ILE A 58 9.29 -1.88 -1.51
C ILE A 58 9.88 -0.72 -0.70
N ARG A 59 9.49 -0.56 0.57
CA ARG A 59 10.05 0.44 1.49
C ARG A 59 11.47 0.11 1.98
N ASN A 60 11.88 -1.15 1.88
CA ASN A 60 13.19 -1.62 2.34
C ASN A 60 14.28 -1.17 1.38
N GLU A 61 15.45 -0.81 1.90
CA GLU A 61 16.56 -0.28 1.09
C GLU A 61 17.04 -1.24 0.02
N GLU A 62 17.06 -2.53 0.33
CA GLU A 62 17.40 -3.58 -0.62
C GLU A 62 16.48 -3.55 -1.84
N GLU A 63 15.20 -3.18 -1.67
CA GLU A 63 14.22 -3.19 -2.74
C GLU A 63 14.07 -1.83 -3.45
N TYR A 64 13.99 -0.70 -2.75
CA TYR A 64 13.87 0.60 -3.44
C TYR A 64 15.16 1.02 -4.15
N SER A 65 16.31 0.44 -3.81
CA SER A 65 17.59 0.67 -4.49
C SER A 65 17.73 -0.10 -5.81
N HIS A 66 16.82 -1.04 -6.12
CA HIS A 66 16.77 -1.68 -7.43
C HIS A 66 16.63 -0.64 -8.55
N SER A 67 17.33 -0.86 -9.66
CA SER A 67 17.33 0.08 -10.80
C SER A 67 15.94 0.36 -11.37
N SER A 68 15.03 -0.63 -11.32
CA SER A 68 13.61 -0.50 -11.69
C SER A 68 12.82 0.42 -10.75
N ASN A 69 13.26 0.57 -9.50
CA ASN A 69 12.61 1.33 -8.43
C ASN A 69 13.22 2.73 -8.23
N ASN A 70 14.15 3.15 -9.09
CA ASN A 70 14.76 4.47 -9.03
C ASN A 70 13.72 5.60 -8.93
N GLY A 71 13.90 6.44 -7.90
CA GLY A 71 13.04 7.57 -7.57
C GLY A 71 11.84 7.25 -6.67
N LEU A 72 11.57 5.98 -6.35
CA LEU A 72 10.42 5.61 -5.50
C LEU A 72 10.58 6.00 -4.03
N LYS A 73 11.81 6.29 -3.57
CA LYS A 73 12.05 6.81 -2.20
C LYS A 73 11.21 8.05 -1.89
N ILE A 74 11.01 8.94 -2.87
CA ILE A 74 10.18 10.14 -2.70
C ILE A 74 8.71 9.76 -2.38
N ALA A 75 8.17 8.75 -3.05
CA ALA A 75 6.81 8.28 -2.78
C ALA A 75 6.71 7.54 -1.43
N ILE A 76 7.76 6.80 -1.06
CA ILE A 76 7.86 6.17 0.26
C ILE A 76 7.84 7.25 1.35
N ASP A 77 8.63 8.32 1.22
CA ASP A 77 8.67 9.43 2.19
C ASP A 77 7.31 10.10 2.35
N PHE A 78 6.56 10.32 1.27
CA PHE A 78 5.19 10.81 1.35
C PHE A 78 4.24 9.85 2.07
N CYS A 79 4.41 8.55 1.87
CA CYS A 79 3.64 7.54 2.59
C CYS A 79 4.00 7.51 4.08
N GLU A 80 5.25 7.75 4.46
CA GLU A 80 5.68 7.84 5.87
C GLU A 80 4.93 8.96 6.61
N GLU A 81 4.72 10.12 5.99
CA GLU A 81 3.93 11.21 6.59
C GLU A 81 2.49 10.79 6.94
N VAL A 82 1.88 9.96 6.09
CA VAL A 82 0.53 9.44 6.31
C VAL A 82 0.56 8.28 7.32
N LYS A 83 1.53 7.37 7.20
CA LYS A 83 1.71 6.24 8.12
C LYS A 83 1.92 6.71 9.56
N ALA A 84 2.67 7.80 9.77
CA ALA A 84 2.91 8.38 11.08
C ALA A 84 1.60 8.80 11.79
N LYS A 85 0.59 9.25 11.03
CA LYS A 85 -0.74 9.61 11.54
C LYS A 85 -1.65 8.39 11.74
N HIS A 86 -1.41 7.33 10.97
CA HIS A 86 -2.23 6.12 10.94
C HIS A 86 -1.37 4.89 11.29
N GLN A 87 -0.87 4.84 12.52
CA GLN A 87 0.08 3.78 12.92
C GLN A 87 -0.52 2.38 12.87
N LYS A 88 -1.86 2.25 12.99
CA LYS A 88 -2.55 0.97 12.94
C LYS A 88 -2.54 0.31 11.56
N ILE A 89 -2.56 1.08 10.46
CA ILE A 89 -2.63 0.49 9.12
C ILE A 89 -1.28 -0.06 8.67
N THR A 90 -1.26 -1.17 7.95
CA THR A 90 -0.02 -1.71 7.37
C THR A 90 0.47 -0.86 6.19
N TYR A 91 1.77 -0.95 5.86
CA TYR A 91 2.31 -0.32 4.64
C TYR A 91 1.68 -0.91 3.37
N ALA A 92 1.46 -2.22 3.36
CA ALA A 92 0.81 -2.93 2.26
C ALA A 92 -0.56 -2.30 1.95
N ASP A 93 -1.40 -2.12 2.97
CA ASP A 93 -2.73 -1.57 2.79
C ASP A 93 -2.68 -0.08 2.43
N LEU A 94 -1.75 0.67 3.03
CA LEU A 94 -1.52 2.07 2.68
C LEU A 94 -1.21 2.23 1.19
N TYR A 95 -0.34 1.38 0.64
CA TYR A 95 0.03 1.43 -0.78
C TYR A 95 -1.13 0.99 -1.68
N GLN A 96 -1.86 -0.06 -1.33
CA GLN A 96 -2.97 -0.53 -2.16
C GLN A 96 -4.18 0.43 -2.15
N VAL A 97 -4.37 1.23 -1.09
CA VAL A 97 -5.33 2.34 -1.09
C VAL A 97 -5.02 3.36 -2.19
N ILE A 98 -3.74 3.57 -2.54
CA ILE A 98 -3.35 4.47 -3.64
C ILE A 98 -3.89 3.97 -4.98
N THR A 99 -3.75 2.67 -5.26
CA THR A 99 -4.28 2.04 -6.47
C THR A 99 -5.79 2.25 -6.57
N GLU A 100 -6.50 2.09 -5.45
CA GLU A 100 -7.95 2.30 -5.35
C GLU A 100 -8.37 3.74 -5.71
N LEU A 101 -7.57 4.74 -5.34
CA LEU A 101 -7.88 6.16 -5.58
C LEU A 101 -7.88 6.54 -7.06
N LYS A 102 -7.19 5.78 -7.91
CA LYS A 102 -7.08 6.03 -9.36
C LYS A 102 -7.94 5.10 -10.20
N GLU A 103 -8.39 3.98 -9.64
CA GLU A 103 -9.27 3.03 -10.33
C GLU A 103 -10.68 3.60 -10.55
N LYS A 104 -11.14 3.55 -11.80
CA LYS A 104 -12.48 4.02 -12.22
C LYS A 104 -13.47 2.87 -12.36
N ASN A 105 -12.99 1.64 -12.56
CA ASN A 105 -13.83 0.46 -12.68
C ASN A 105 -14.29 0.02 -11.26
N PRO A 106 -15.60 0.03 -10.96
CA PRO A 106 -16.12 -0.28 -9.64
C PRO A 106 -15.84 -1.73 -9.21
N GLU A 107 -15.83 -2.69 -10.13
CA GLU A 107 -15.51 -4.09 -9.82
C GLU A 107 -14.02 -4.25 -9.47
N MET A 108 -13.15 -3.58 -10.22
CA MET A 108 -11.71 -3.58 -9.93
C MET A 108 -11.42 -2.88 -8.62
N LYS A 109 -12.11 -1.77 -8.34
CA LYS A 109 -12.02 -1.06 -7.07
C LYS A 109 -12.40 -1.94 -5.88
N LEU A 110 -13.47 -2.73 -6.02
CA LEU A 110 -13.88 -3.69 -5.00
C LEU A 110 -12.84 -4.79 -4.80
N LYS A 111 -12.25 -5.31 -5.88
CA LYS A 111 -11.16 -6.31 -5.82
C LYS A 111 -9.91 -5.75 -5.13
N ILE A 112 -9.48 -4.54 -5.47
CA ILE A 112 -8.32 -3.87 -4.85
C ILE A 112 -8.56 -3.68 -3.34
N ARG A 113 -9.73 -3.15 -2.97
CA ARG A 113 -10.11 -2.99 -1.56
C ARG A 113 -10.04 -4.31 -0.80
N THR A 114 -10.45 -5.40 -1.45
CA THR A 114 -10.43 -6.75 -0.87
C THR A 114 -9.00 -7.27 -0.67
N ILE A 115 -8.05 -6.90 -1.53
CA ILE A 115 -6.63 -7.25 -1.40
C ILE A 115 -6.00 -6.45 -0.24
N ALA A 116 -6.27 -5.15 -0.15
CA ALA A 116 -5.80 -4.22 0.89
C ALA A 116 -6.40 -4.44 2.30
N ILE A 117 -7.08 -5.57 2.52
CA ILE A 117 -7.61 -5.98 3.83
C ILE A 117 -7.04 -7.36 4.23
N ARG A 118 -6.46 -8.09 3.27
CA ARG A 118 -5.99 -9.47 3.47
C ARG A 118 -4.65 -9.57 4.20
N ASN A 119 -3.86 -8.50 4.25
CA ASN A 119 -2.47 -8.55 4.71
C ASN A 119 -2.28 -8.23 6.21
N HIS A 120 -3.35 -8.02 6.97
CA HIS A 120 -3.24 -7.68 8.39
C HIS A 120 -2.59 -8.79 9.23
N ASP A 121 -2.70 -10.07 8.81
CA ASP A 121 -2.23 -11.22 9.60
C ASP A 121 -0.86 -11.78 9.13
N ASP A 122 -0.28 -11.28 8.03
CA ASP A 122 0.94 -11.85 7.42
C ASP A 122 2.22 -11.02 7.64
N VAL A 123 2.14 -9.87 8.31
CA VAL A 123 3.31 -9.05 8.65
C VAL A 123 3.50 -9.03 10.16
N VAL A 124 4.06 -10.12 10.69
CA VAL A 124 4.72 -10.08 12.00
C VAL A 124 5.90 -9.14 11.84
N GLU A 125 5.76 -7.90 12.31
CA GLU A 125 6.89 -6.98 12.45
C GLU A 125 7.96 -7.68 13.28
N GLY A 126 9.10 -7.98 12.63
CA GLY A 126 10.25 -8.59 13.26
C GLY A 126 10.81 -7.67 14.35
N SER A 127 10.45 -7.96 15.59
CA SER A 127 11.16 -7.48 16.77
C SER A 127 12.38 -8.36 17.02
N SER A 128 13.58 -7.87 16.67
CA SER A 128 14.83 -7.88 17.45
C SER A 128 15.99 -7.31 16.62
#